data_AF-A0A8S3KD65-F1
#
_entry.id   AF-A0A8S3KD65-F1
#
_cell.length_a   1.000
_cell.length_b   1.000
_cell.length_c   1.000
_cell.angle_alpha   90.00
_cell.angle_beta   90.00
_cell.angle_gamma   90.00
#
_symmetry.space_group_name_H-M   'P 1'
#
loop_
_entity.id
_entity.type
_entity.pdbx_description
1 polymer ?
#
loop_
_entity_poly.entity_id
_entity_poly.type
_entity_poly.pdbx_seq_one_letter_code
_entity_poly.pdbx_strand_id
1 'polypeptide(L)'
;VKLNLGHRYIEGETIVWWGFSSCTTSISVLESDLFLGKTGTRTMFAIHCKSARDISKHSWSSIEDEVLLMAATQFKVTGSLNQGNLHIIQLEETMPPFSLLQPAPIVGALPIHLNPSGEFGR
;
A
#
# COMPACT_ATOMS: atom_id res chain seq x y z
N VAL A 1 2.15 7.61 9.39
CA VAL A 1 3.05 6.73 10.17
C VAL A 1 3.55 7.47 11.41
N LYS A 2 3.51 6.86 12.61
CA LYS A 2 3.87 7.50 13.89
C LYS A 2 5.38 7.41 14.22
N LEU A 3 6.24 7.82 13.28
CA LEU A 3 7.69 7.98 13.49
C LEU A 3 8.29 8.88 12.39
N ASN A 4 9.54 9.31 12.57
CA ASN A 4 10.30 10.04 11.56
C ASN A 4 10.99 9.07 10.58
N LEU A 5 10.58 9.12 9.31
CA LEU A 5 11.16 8.32 8.23
C LEU A 5 12.00 9.15 7.24
N GLY A 6 12.16 10.46 7.43
CA GLY A 6 12.77 11.35 6.43
C GLY A 6 14.16 10.92 5.97
N HIS A 7 14.97 10.35 6.86
CA HIS A 7 16.32 9.86 6.52
C HIS A 7 16.34 8.63 5.59
N ARG A 8 15.20 7.95 5.39
CA ARG A 8 15.08 6.75 4.55
C ARG A 8 14.57 7.04 3.14
N TYR A 9 14.12 8.26 2.89
CA TYR A 9 13.51 8.67 1.62
C TYR A 9 14.19 9.97 1.19
N ILE A 10 15.34 9.82 0.54
CA ILE A 10 16.16 10.94 0.08
C ILE A 10 15.61 11.39 -1.28
N GLU A 11 15.42 12.69 -1.44
CA GLU A 11 14.90 13.26 -2.67
C GLU A 11 15.77 12.89 -3.89
N GLY A 12 15.11 12.54 -4.99
CA GLY A 12 15.76 12.05 -6.21
C GLY A 12 16.00 10.54 -6.24
N GLU A 13 16.00 9.86 -5.09
CA GLU A 13 16.18 8.41 -5.05
C GLU A 13 14.95 7.66 -5.57
N THR A 14 15.21 6.44 -6.03
CA THR A 14 14.17 5.49 -6.42
C THR A 14 14.14 4.35 -5.43
N ILE A 15 12.94 4.01 -4.96
CA ILE A 15 12.69 2.96 -3.99
C ILE A 15 11.69 1.94 -4.52
N VAL A 16 11.67 0.76 -3.91
CA VAL A 16 10.60 -0.22 -4.10
C VAL A 16 9.84 -0.38 -2.80
N TRP A 17 8.53 -0.17 -2.87
CA TRP A 17 7.61 -0.38 -1.76
C TRP A 17 7.13 -1.84 -1.77
N TRP A 18 7.78 -2.69 -0.98
CA TRP A 18 7.58 -4.14 -1.06
C TRP A 18 6.28 -4.66 -0.46
N GLY A 19 5.68 -3.96 0.50
CA GLY A 19 4.47 -4.41 1.18
C GLY A 19 3.19 -3.88 0.55
N PHE A 20 2.05 -4.50 0.86
CA PHE A 20 0.76 -3.84 0.70
C PHE A 20 0.61 -2.76 1.76
N SER A 21 -0.09 -1.67 1.44
CA SER A 21 -0.37 -0.62 2.42
C SER A 21 -1.75 -0.03 2.19
N SER A 22 -2.54 0.02 3.25
CA SER A 22 -3.79 0.78 3.26
C SER A 22 -3.46 2.27 3.22
N CYS A 23 -4.15 3.00 2.36
CA CYS A 23 -4.03 4.43 2.14
C CYS A 23 -5.44 5.03 2.05
N THR A 24 -5.54 6.35 2.19
CA THR A 24 -6.79 7.08 2.02
C THR A 24 -6.63 8.15 0.96
N THR A 25 -7.69 8.41 0.19
CA THR A 25 -7.77 9.57 -0.71
C THR A 25 -8.30 10.82 0.01
N SER A 26 -8.75 10.69 1.26
CA SER A 26 -9.37 11.74 2.05
C SER A 26 -8.39 12.30 3.08
N ILE A 27 -7.97 13.55 2.88
CA ILE A 27 -7.02 14.22 3.77
C ILE A 27 -7.60 14.38 5.19
N SER A 28 -8.93 14.57 5.32
CA SER A 28 -9.58 14.74 6.62
C SER A 28 -9.48 13.49 7.49
N VAL A 29 -9.46 12.29 6.89
CA VAL A 29 -9.26 11.01 7.61
C VAL A 29 -7.92 11.01 8.36
N LEU A 30 -6.88 11.62 7.79
CA LEU A 30 -5.56 11.68 8.42
C LEU A 30 -5.55 12.47 9.73
N GLU A 31 -6.51 13.36 9.97
CA GLU A 31 -6.59 14.10 11.23
C GLU A 31 -6.89 13.22 12.44
N SER A 32 -7.47 12.04 12.24
CA SER A 32 -7.76 11.08 13.30
C SER A 32 -6.48 10.49 13.89
N ASP A 33 -6.45 10.35 15.21
CA ASP A 33 -5.31 9.79 15.94
C ASP A 33 -5.03 8.32 15.59
N LEU A 34 -6.05 7.60 15.09
CA LEU A 34 -5.91 6.24 14.55
C LEU A 34 -4.95 6.17 13.35
N PHE A 35 -4.81 7.27 12.59
CA PHE A 35 -3.96 7.33 11.39
C PHE A 35 -2.74 8.23 11.61
N LEU A 36 -2.78 9.48 11.11
CA LEU A 36 -1.67 10.42 11.24
C LEU A 36 -1.78 11.21 12.54
N GLY A 37 -2.97 11.75 12.85
CA GLY A 37 -3.22 12.58 14.03
C GLY A 37 -2.46 13.91 13.99
N LYS A 38 -2.62 14.69 15.07
CA LYS A 38 -2.10 16.07 15.14
C LYS A 38 -0.82 16.22 15.96
N THR A 39 -0.44 15.20 16.73
CA THR A 39 0.64 15.28 17.72
C THR A 39 1.65 14.13 17.58
N GLY A 40 2.80 14.30 18.23
CA GLY A 40 3.90 13.33 18.19
C GLY A 40 4.68 13.35 16.87
N THR A 41 5.86 12.72 16.89
CA THR A 41 6.69 12.55 15.70
C THR A 41 5.99 11.64 14.70
N ARG A 42 5.78 12.13 13.48
CA ARG A 42 5.00 11.44 12.47
C ARG A 42 5.44 11.77 11.06
N THR A 43 5.23 10.82 10.16
CA THR A 43 5.48 10.95 8.73
C THR A 43 4.18 10.77 7.96
N MET A 44 3.87 11.71 7.09
CA MET A 44 2.83 11.62 6.07
C MET A 44 3.46 11.31 4.71
N PHE A 45 2.94 10.31 4.02
CA PHE A 45 3.29 10.04 2.63
C PHE A 45 2.24 10.65 1.73
N ALA A 46 2.65 11.57 0.87
CA ALA A 46 1.82 12.08 -0.22
C ALA A 46 2.23 11.34 -1.50
N ILE A 47 1.37 10.42 -1.95
CA ILE A 47 1.71 9.45 -3.00
C ILE A 47 0.89 9.75 -4.26
N HIS A 48 1.58 10.07 -5.36
CA HIS A 48 0.98 10.07 -6.68
C HIS A 48 1.12 8.68 -7.30
N CYS A 49 0.04 7.90 -7.23
CA CYS A 49 0.01 6.49 -7.62
C CYS A 49 -1.04 6.24 -8.71
N LYS A 50 -0.70 5.40 -9.67
CA LYS A 50 -1.52 4.94 -10.80
C LYS A 50 -2.01 3.50 -10.60
N SER A 51 -1.27 2.69 -9.83
CA SER A 51 -1.55 1.27 -9.63
C SER A 51 -2.31 0.93 -8.35
N ALA A 52 -2.63 1.91 -7.51
CA ALA A 52 -3.48 1.69 -6.34
C ALA A 52 -4.88 1.17 -6.73
N ARG A 53 -5.55 0.50 -5.81
CA ARG A 53 -6.90 -0.04 -6.01
C ARG A 53 -7.87 0.56 -5.02
N ASP A 54 -8.95 1.13 -5.52
CA ASP A 54 -10.08 1.53 -4.68
C ASP A 54 -10.72 0.27 -4.08
N ILE A 55 -10.68 0.20 -2.76
CA ILE A 55 -11.29 -0.87 -1.97
C ILE A 55 -12.30 -0.31 -0.97
N SER A 56 -12.73 0.95 -1.11
CA SER A 56 -13.68 1.62 -0.21
C SER A 56 -14.96 0.82 0.01
N LYS A 57 -15.45 0.12 -1.03
CA LYS A 57 -16.64 -0.76 -0.98
C LYS A 57 -16.40 -2.12 -0.34
N HIS A 58 -15.14 -2.49 -0.12
CA HIS A 58 -14.70 -3.74 0.51
C HIS A 58 -14.09 -3.49 1.89
N SER A 59 -13.89 -2.22 2.26
CA SER A 59 -13.36 -1.84 3.55
C SER A 59 -14.34 -2.17 4.67
N TRP A 60 -13.81 -2.57 5.82
CA TRP A 60 -14.58 -2.64 7.05
C TRP A 60 -15.10 -1.25 7.47
N SER A 61 -14.38 -0.20 7.11
CA SER A 61 -14.65 1.17 7.48
C SER A 61 -15.02 1.99 6.25
N SER A 62 -16.31 2.27 6.08
CA SER A 62 -16.83 2.99 4.92
C SER A 62 -16.44 4.47 4.86
N ILE A 63 -15.79 5.00 5.89
CA ILE A 63 -15.43 6.42 6.03
C ILE A 63 -13.98 6.73 5.67
N GLU A 64 -13.18 5.71 5.38
CA GLU A 64 -11.74 5.86 5.15
C GLU A 64 -11.38 6.24 3.72
N ASP A 65 -12.33 6.17 2.77
CA ASP A 65 -12.06 6.30 1.34
C ASP A 65 -10.82 5.49 0.93
N GLU A 66 -10.83 4.22 1.39
CA GLU A 66 -9.66 3.35 1.43
C GLU A 66 -9.22 2.95 0.02
N VAL A 67 -7.93 3.14 -0.24
CA VAL A 67 -7.24 2.64 -1.42
C VAL A 67 -6.08 1.75 -0.99
N LEU A 68 -5.94 0.60 -1.63
CA LEU A 68 -4.85 -0.33 -1.38
C LEU A 68 -3.68 -0.02 -2.31
N LEU A 69 -2.56 0.36 -1.71
CA LEU A 69 -1.28 0.43 -2.40
C LEU A 69 -0.73 -0.98 -2.61
N MET A 70 -0.37 -1.28 -3.85
CA MET A 70 0.10 -2.62 -4.25
C MET A 70 1.54 -2.87 -3.80
N ALA A 71 1.82 -4.11 -3.43
CA ALA A 71 3.18 -4.58 -3.16
C ALA A 71 4.08 -4.46 -4.40
N ALA A 72 5.38 -4.30 -4.15
CA ALA A 72 6.43 -4.14 -5.14
C ALA A 72 6.18 -3.00 -6.15
N THR A 73 5.64 -1.88 -5.67
CA THR A 73 5.45 -0.67 -6.50
C THR A 73 6.71 0.19 -6.42
N GLN A 74 7.24 0.64 -7.56
CA GLN A 74 8.41 1.50 -7.60
C GLN A 74 7.99 2.97 -7.50
N PHE A 75 8.71 3.73 -6.67
CA PHE A 75 8.49 5.17 -6.53
C PHE A 75 9.80 5.94 -6.65
N LYS A 76 9.71 7.14 -7.23
CA LYS A 76 10.70 8.20 -7.07
C LYS A 76 10.32 9.08 -5.88
N VAL A 77 11.27 9.40 -5.02
CA VAL A 77 11.10 10.42 -3.99
C VAL A 77 11.22 11.79 -4.66
N THR A 78 10.14 12.55 -4.70
CA THR A 78 10.06 13.84 -5.41
C THR A 78 10.16 15.04 -4.48
N GLY A 79 10.05 14.83 -3.16
CA GLY A 79 10.20 15.89 -2.18
C GLY A 79 10.23 15.35 -0.75
N SER A 80 10.95 16.05 0.13
CA SER A 80 10.98 15.77 1.57
C SER A 80 10.90 17.09 2.34
N LEU A 81 9.93 17.20 3.25
CA LEU A 81 9.71 18.39 4.07
C LEU A 81 9.73 18.04 5.56
N ASN A 82 10.52 18.78 6.32
CA ASN A 82 10.55 18.73 7.78
C ASN A 82 9.81 19.94 8.35
N GLN A 83 8.68 19.71 9.02
CA GLN A 83 7.92 20.71 9.78
C GLN A 83 7.90 20.35 11.28
N GLY A 84 9.08 20.13 11.86
CA GLY A 84 9.25 19.78 13.26
C GLY A 84 8.81 18.35 13.53
N ASN A 85 7.67 18.16 14.21
CA ASN A 85 7.16 16.84 14.54
C ASN A 85 6.40 16.16 13.37
N LEU A 86 6.10 16.91 12.30
CA LEU A 86 5.51 16.37 11.08
C LEU A 86 6.56 16.35 9.96
N HIS A 87 6.80 15.16 9.42
CA HIS A 87 7.59 14.96 8.21
C HIS A 87 6.65 14.62 7.05
N ILE A 88 6.88 15.21 5.88
CA ILE A 88 6.10 14.93 4.67
C ILE A 88 7.05 14.42 3.60
N ILE A 89 6.72 13.27 3.03
CA ILE A 89 7.48 12.63 1.95
C ILE A 89 6.58 12.53 0.74
N GLN A 90 7.03 13.06 -0.39
CA GLN A 90 6.32 12.97 -1.67
C GLN A 90 6.92 11.85 -2.52
N LEU A 91 6.03 10.98 -3.02
CA LEU A 91 6.37 9.85 -3.86
C LEU A 91 5.59 9.93 -5.17
N GLU A 92 6.26 9.65 -6.28
CA GLU A 92 5.64 9.49 -7.59
C GLU A 92 5.91 8.08 -8.12
N GLU A 93 4.85 7.36 -8.49
CA GLU A 93 4.98 6.02 -9.05
C GLU A 93 5.72 6.05 -10.39
N THR A 94 6.73 5.19 -10.51
CA THR A 94 7.51 5.02 -11.74
C THR A 94 7.42 3.58 -12.24
N MET A 95 7.68 3.40 -13.53
CA MET A 95 7.76 2.07 -14.12
C MET A 95 9.18 1.49 -13.90
N PRO A 96 9.31 0.33 -13.24
CA PRO A 96 10.61 -0.30 -13.06
C PRO A 96 11.16 -0.82 -14.39
N PRO A 97 12.49 -0.87 -14.57
CA PRO A 97 13.12 -1.33 -15.81
C PRO A 97 12.96 -2.85 -16.04
N PHE A 98 12.52 -3.59 -15.02
CA PHE A 98 12.22 -5.02 -15.07
C PHE A 98 11.05 -5.33 -14.15
N SER A 99 10.37 -6.46 -14.39
CA SER A 99 9.26 -6.92 -13.54
C SER A 99 9.76 -7.25 -12.13
N LEU A 100 9.20 -6.56 -11.14
CA LEU A 100 9.55 -6.76 -9.72
C LEU A 100 8.85 -7.97 -9.10
N LEU A 101 7.73 -8.40 -9.68
CA LEU A 101 7.00 -9.61 -9.31
C LEU A 101 6.92 -10.54 -10.52
N GLN A 102 7.13 -11.82 -10.26
CA GLN A 102 6.89 -12.89 -11.22
C GLN A 102 5.60 -13.61 -10.84
N PRO A 103 4.83 -14.14 -11.81
CA PRO A 103 3.74 -15.05 -11.50
C PRO A 103 4.26 -16.20 -10.64
N ALA A 104 3.47 -16.60 -9.64
CA ALA A 104 3.76 -17.83 -8.92
C ALA A 104 3.78 -19.00 -9.93
N PRO A 105 4.73 -19.95 -9.80
CA PRO A 105 4.68 -21.16 -10.61
C PRO A 105 3.34 -21.84 -10.38
N ILE A 106 2.67 -22.25 -11.46
CA ILE A 106 1.46 -23.06 -11.37
C ILE A 106 1.89 -24.43 -10.86
N VAL A 107 1.82 -24.65 -9.56
CA VAL A 107 2.04 -25.97 -8.95
C VAL A 107 0.77 -26.78 -9.18
N GLY A 108 0.67 -27.40 -10.35
CA GLY A 108 -0.29 -28.45 -10.67
C GLY A 108 -1.76 -27.99 -10.71
N ALA A 109 -2.38 -28.11 -11.88
CA ALA A 109 -3.78 -28.52 -11.88
C ALA A 109 -3.82 -29.86 -11.13
N LEU A 110 -4.20 -29.85 -9.85
CA LEU A 110 -4.55 -31.09 -9.18
C LEU A 110 -5.71 -31.69 -9.98
N PRO A 111 -5.60 -32.92 -10.52
CA PRO A 111 -6.78 -33.58 -11.04
C PRO A 111 -7.72 -33.78 -9.85
N ILE A 112 -8.76 -32.96 -9.79
CA ILE A 112 -9.89 -33.19 -8.90
C ILE A 112 -10.57 -34.43 -9.46
N HIS A 113 -10.16 -35.61 -9.00
CA HIS A 113 -10.87 -36.84 -9.31
C HIS A 113 -12.16 -36.83 -8.48
N LEU A 114 -13.22 -36.24 -9.04
CA LEU A 114 -14.57 -36.41 -8.50
C LEU A 114 -14.88 -37.90 -8.55
N ASN A 115 -14.92 -38.54 -7.39
CA ASN A 115 -15.34 -39.93 -7.29
C ASN A 115 -16.82 -40.00 -7.72
N PRO A 116 -17.23 -40.84 -8.68
CA PRO A 116 -18.61 -40.86 -9.17
C PRO A 116 -19.62 -41.45 -8.18
N SER A 117 -19.19 -41.94 -7.02
CA SER A 117 -20.10 -42.52 -6.03
C SER A 117 -20.74 -41.41 -5.19
N GLY A 118 -21.84 -40.86 -5.71
CA GLY A 118 -22.77 -40.03 -4.95
C GLY A 118 -23.48 -40.84 -3.87
N GLU A 119 -22.82 -41.04 -2.73
CA GLU A 119 -23.47 -41.54 -1.51
C GLU A 119 -23.20 -40.60 -0.34
N PHE A 120 -24.24 -39.88 0.06
CA PHE A 120 -24.35 -39.29 1.39
C PHE A 120 -24.62 -40.42 2.40
N GLY A 121 -23.60 -40.78 3.17
CA GLY A 121 -23.71 -41.67 4.33
C GLY A 121 -23.90 -40.86 5.62
N ARG A 122 -24.99 -41.19 6.31
CA ARG A 122 -25.60 -40.62 7.53
C ARG A 122 -24.67 -40.02 8.60
#